data_AF-A0A078FU50-F1
#
_entry.id   AF-A0A078FU50-F1
#
_cell.length_a   1.000
_cell.length_b   1.000
_cell.length_c   1.000
_cell.angle_alpha   90.00
_cell.angle_beta   90.00
_cell.angle_gamma   90.00
#
_symmetry.space_group_name_H-M   'P 1'
#
loop_
_entity.id
_entity.type
_entity.pdbx_description
1 polymer ?
#
loop_
_entity_poly.entity_id
_entity_poly.type
_entity_poly.pdbx_seq_one_letter_code
_entity_poly.pdbx_strand_id
1 'polypeptide(L)' 'MLTRKVPYCDLKNPNQALLRIGKGELPDTLSLEARDFIVQCLKVNPEERPTAAELLNHPFVTRHLSFSGSGSAQARES' A
#
# COMPACT_ATOMS: atom_id res chain seq x y z
N MET A 1 -0.92 -8.03 1.94
CA MET A 1 -1.30 -7.23 0.74
C MET A 1 -2.74 -6.75 0.89
N LEU A 2 -3.01 -5.48 0.57
CA LEU A 2 -4.26 -4.79 0.91
C LEU A 2 -5.52 -5.41 0.28
N THR A 3 -5.46 -5.79 -1.00
CA THR A 3 -6.60 -6.33 -1.75
C THR A 3 -6.70 -7.85 -1.73
N ARG A 4 -5.65 -8.53 -1.21
CA ARG A 4 -5.48 -10.00 -1.24
C ARG A 4 -5.62 -10.64 -2.63
N LYS A 5 -5.56 -9.86 -3.70
CA LYS A 5 -5.59 -10.30 -5.10
C LYS A 5 -4.37 -9.73 -5.82
N VAL A 6 -3.82 -10.49 -6.76
CA VAL A 6 -2.77 -9.98 -7.65
C VAL A 6 -3.36 -8.87 -8.53
N PRO A 7 -2.70 -7.71 -8.69
CA PRO A 7 -3.18 -6.66 -9.58
C PRO A 7 -3.42 -7.20 -11.00
N TYR A 8 -4.52 -6.77 -11.62
CA TYR A 8 -4.88 -7.09 -13.01
C TYR A 8 -5.13 -8.57 -13.35
N CYS A 9 -5.28 -9.46 -12.35
CA CYS A 9 -5.45 -10.90 -12.59
C CYS A 9 -6.68 -11.26 -13.46
N ASP A 10 -7.70 -10.41 -13.46
CA ASP A 10 -8.95 -10.64 -14.21
C ASP A 10 -8.86 -10.19 -15.68
N LEU A 11 -7.77 -9.54 -16.10
CA LEU A 11 -7.60 -9.01 -17.45
C LEU A 11 -7.08 -10.10 -18.39
N LYS A 12 -7.87 -10.43 -19.43
CA LYS A 12 -7.47 -11.38 -20.47
C LYS A 12 -6.39 -10.85 -21.42
N ASN A 13 -6.30 -9.52 -21.59
CA ASN A 13 -5.36 -8.89 -22.51
C ASN A 13 -4.32 -8.06 -21.73
N PRO A 14 -3.01 -8.36 -21.86
CA PRO A 14 -1.95 -7.64 -21.16
C PRO A 14 -1.88 -6.15 -21.55
N ASN A 15 -2.28 -5.78 -22.76
CA ASN A 15 -2.30 -4.37 -23.18
C ASN A 15 -3.33 -3.54 -22.38
N GLN A 16 -4.42 -4.15 -21.90
CA GLN A 16 -5.34 -3.46 -21.00
C GLN A 16 -4.70 -3.19 -19.63
N ALA A 17 -3.88 -4.11 -19.13
CA ALA A 17 -3.13 -3.88 -17.90
C ALA A 17 -2.15 -2.72 -18.08
N LEU A 18 -1.39 -2.72 -19.19
CA LEU A 18 -0.44 -1.66 -19.49
C LEU A 18 -1.10 -0.27 -19.57
N LEU A 19 -2.27 -0.17 -20.22
CA LEU A 19 -3.02 1.09 -20.29
C LEU A 19 -3.48 1.56 -18.89
N ARG A 20 -3.97 0.65 -18.04
CA ARG A 20 -4.40 1.02 -16.68
C ARG A 20 -3.23 1.41 -15.78
N ILE A 21 -2.09 0.70 -15.90
CA ILE A 21 -0.84 1.04 -15.21
C ILE A 21 -0.37 2.43 -15.65
N GLY A 22 -0.35 2.71 -16.95
CA GLY A 22 0.04 4.02 -17.48
C GLY A 22 -0.87 5.17 -17.02
N LYS A 23 -2.15 4.89 -16.77
CA LYS A 23 -3.09 5.86 -16.20
C LYS A 23 -2.97 6.04 -14.68
N GLY A 24 -2.31 5.12 -13.98
CA GLY A 24 -2.26 5.13 -12.51
C GLY A 24 -3.63 4.90 -11.86
N GLU A 25 -4.52 4.11 -12.48
CA GLU A 25 -5.86 3.84 -11.94
C GLU A 25 -5.76 3.04 -10.63
N LEU A 26 -6.35 3.57 -9.55
CA LEU A 26 -6.43 2.93 -8.23
C LEU A 26 -7.88 2.64 -7.83
N PRO A 27 -8.18 1.54 -7.12
CA PRO A 27 -9.54 1.20 -6.69
C PRO A 27 -10.19 2.29 -5.85
N ASP A 28 -11.48 2.58 -6.07
CA ASP A 28 -12.23 3.58 -5.31
C ASP A 28 -12.48 3.16 -3.85
N THR A 29 -12.36 1.88 -3.55
CA THR A 29 -12.55 1.31 -2.20
C THR A 29 -11.42 1.64 -1.22
N LEU A 30 -10.35 2.30 -1.68
CA LEU A 30 -9.22 2.68 -0.83
C LEU A 30 -9.56 3.90 0.03
N SER A 31 -9.12 3.87 1.29
CA SER A 31 -9.12 5.08 2.12
C SER A 31 -8.25 6.17 1.50
N LEU A 32 -8.53 7.43 1.84
CA LEU A 32 -7.75 8.56 1.36
C LEU A 32 -6.25 8.41 1.68
N GLU A 33 -5.94 8.01 2.92
CA GLU A 33 -4.56 7.79 3.38
C GLU A 33 -3.86 6.67 2.60
N ALA A 34 -4.56 5.57 2.31
CA ALA A 34 -4.01 4.46 1.54
C ALA A 34 -3.77 4.85 0.07
N ARG A 35 -4.70 5.61 -0.52
CA ARG A 35 -4.57 6.11 -1.89
C ARG A 35 -3.39 7.05 -2.01
N ASP A 36 -3.26 8.01 -1.10
CA ASP A 36 -2.14 8.96 -1.08
C ASP A 36 -0.80 8.24 -0.97
N PHE A 37 -0.69 7.31 -0.01
CA PHE A 37 0.51 6.50 0.17
C PHE A 37 0.91 5.73 -1.09
N ILE A 38 -0.06 5.10 -1.77
CA ILE A 38 0.21 4.35 -3.00
C ILE A 38 0.64 5.28 -4.14
N VAL A 39 0.03 6.46 -4.27
CA VAL A 39 0.44 7.46 -5.27
C VAL A 39 1.88 7.91 -5.05
N GLN A 40 2.28 8.15 -3.80
CA GLN A 40 3.66 8.50 -3.45
C GLN A 40 4.66 7.39 -3.84
N CYS A 41 4.31 6.13 -3.58
CA CYS A 41 5.13 4.97 -3.99
C CYS A 41 5.25 4.82 -5.51
N LEU A 42 4.18 5.14 -6.25
CA LEU A 42 4.05 4.88 -7.69
C LEU A 42 4.37 6.09 -8.58
N LYS A 43 5.01 7.13 -8.04
CA LYS A 43 5.46 8.26 -8.88
C LYS A 43 6.34 7.77 -10.03
N VAL A 44 6.00 8.21 -11.24
CA VAL A 44 6.65 7.80 -12.49
C VAL A 44 8.09 8.32 -12.54
N ASN A 45 8.28 9.59 -12.18
CA ASN A 45 9.59 10.19 -12.06
C ASN A 45 10.29 9.66 -10.80
N PRO A 46 11.45 8.99 -10.91
CA PRO A 46 12.15 8.44 -9.76
C PRO A 46 12.62 9.53 -8.78
N GLU A 47 12.99 10.71 -9.26
CA GLU A 47 13.48 11.81 -8.42
C GLU A 47 12.38 12.39 -7.51
N GLU A 48 11.11 12.23 -7.89
CA GLU A 48 9.98 12.69 -7.08
C GLU A 48 9.50 11.62 -6.09
N ARG A 49 9.94 10.37 -6.25
CA ARG A 49 9.53 9.22 -5.45
C ARG A 49 10.22 9.30 -4.08
N PRO A 50 9.46 9.41 -2.97
CA PRO A 50 10.06 9.49 -1.65
C PRO A 50 10.85 8.22 -1.32
N THR A 51 11.84 8.37 -0.46
CA THR A 51 12.60 7.24 0.07
C THR A 51 11.74 6.35 0.95
N ALA A 52 12.15 5.09 1.15
CA ALA A 52 11.45 4.18 2.06
C ALA A 52 11.37 4.76 3.49
N ALA A 53 12.41 5.47 3.94
CA ALA A 53 12.44 6.11 5.25
C ALA A 53 11.38 7.22 5.37
N GLU A 54 11.18 8.03 4.34
CA GLU A 54 10.13 9.05 4.31
C GLU A 54 8.72 8.41 4.27
N LEU A 55 8.55 7.36 3.46
CA LEU A 55 7.27 6.63 3.36
C LEU A 55 6.85 6.00 4.69
N LEU A 56 7.80 5.52 5.51
CA LEU A 56 7.50 4.95 6.83
C LEU A 56 6.89 5.97 7.81
N ASN A 57 7.11 7.26 7.58
CA ASN A 57 6.53 8.33 8.40
C ASN A 57 5.12 8.76 7.92
N HIS A 58 4.61 8.18 6.83
CA HIS A 58 3.31 8.53 6.28
C HIS A 58 2.16 8.10 7.22
N PRO A 59 1.06 8.89 7.36
CA PRO A 59 -0.09 8.58 8.22
C PRO A 59 -0.67 7.17 8.04
N PHE A 60 -0.71 6.69 6.79
CA PHE A 60 -1.15 5.33 6.46
C PHE A 60 -0.36 4.24 7.21
N VAL A 61 0.93 4.44 7.45
CA VAL A 61 1.81 3.46 8.11
C VAL A 61 1.87 3.72 9.61
N THR A 62 2.03 4.97 10.02
CA THR A 62 2.26 5.36 11.43
C THR A 62 1.05 5.10 12.32
N ARG A 63 -0.19 5.29 11.82
CA ARG A 63 -1.41 4.94 12.57
C ARG A 63 -1.47 3.47 12.97
N HIS A 64 -0.98 2.58 12.11
CA HIS A 64 -1.03 1.14 12.34
C HIS A 64 0.15 0.63 13.19
N LEU A 65 1.30 1.28 13.13
CA LEU A 65 2.45 0.97 13.99
C LEU A 65 2.20 1.34 15.46
N SER A 66 1.34 2.34 15.69
CA SER A 66 0.96 2.79 17.04
C SER A 66 0.15 1.74 17.83
N PHE A 67 -0.36 0.69 17.17
CA PHE A 67 -1.18 -0.35 17.79
C PHE A 67 -0.37 -1.55 18.31
N SER A 68 0.90 -1.69 17.93
CA SER A 68 1.70 -2.89 18.25
C SER A 68 2.75 -2.60 19.33
N GLY A 69 2.26 -2.33 20.54
CA GLY A 69 3.09 -2.11 21.73
C GLY A 69 2.58 -2.84 22.97
N SER A 70 1.86 -3.96 22.85
CA SER A 70 1.60 -4.87 23.98
C SER A 70 1.37 -6.31 23.49
N GLY A 71 2.46 -6.97 23.12
CA GLY A 71 2.52 -8.43 23.13
C GLY A 71 2.95 -8.91 24.51
N SER A 72 2.09 -8.79 25.52
CA SER A 72 2.34 -9.42 26.82
C SER A 72 2.21 -10.94 26.66
N ALA A 73 3.35 -11.62 26.62
CA ALA A 73 3.44 -13.07 26.72
C ALA A 73 2.84 -13.50 28.07
N GLN A 74 1.64 -14.08 28.05
CA GLN A 74 1.07 -14.74 29.21
C GLN A 74 1.35 -16.24 29.10
N ALA A 75 2.49 -16.64 29.66
CA ALA A 75 2.73 -18.03 30.00
C ALA A 75 1.63 -18.49 30.96
N ARG A 76 0.81 -19.46 30.53
CA ARG A 76 -0.08 -20.19 31.42
C ARG A 76 0.58 -21.54 31.70
N GLU A 77 1.23 -21.63 32.85
CA GLU A 77 1.46 -22.90 33.53
C GLU A 77 0.13 -23.40 34.08
N SER A 78 -0.26 -24.63 33.72
CA SER A 78 -1.03 -25.61 34.52
C SER A 78 -1.07 -26.94 33.78
#